data_AF-D1NTF8-F1
#
_entry.id   AF-D1NTF8-F1
#
_cell.length_a   1.000
_cell.length_b   1.000
_cell.length_c   1.000
_cell.angle_alpha   90.00
_cell.angle_beta   90.00
_cell.angle_gamma   90.00
#
_symmetry.space_group_name_H-M   'P 1'
#
loop_
_entity.id
_entity.type
_entity.pdbx_description
1 polymer ?
#
loop_
_entity_poly.entity_id
_entity_poly.type
_entity_poly.pdbx_seq_one_letter_code
_entity_poly.pdbx_strand_id
1 'polypeptide(L)'
;MRRRKGLADMAFATPTATDYENFRTLLAFFVKQADFNERMDHVDGPNSNDTVQADIDAAHAEFFKRYGISEDIIHYPNGLEYHILFGTDTFSEPEENVAQGTATTTEIDIPQTPIALTPSFDDNKQITAFTSQIVEEDQRTGDFKDIDPFTATVADLDLEGKGEPTEALKSLLDHQEKLFETWKANH
;
A
#
# COMPACT_ATOMS: atom_id res chain seq x y z
N MET A 1 1.83 -32.43 -8.82
CA MET A 1 2.47 -31.73 -7.68
C MET A 1 3.34 -30.59 -8.22
N ARG A 2 2.84 -29.36 -8.22
CA ARG A 2 3.68 -28.17 -8.47
C ARG A 2 4.46 -27.90 -7.19
N ARG A 3 5.79 -27.97 -7.25
CA ARG A 3 6.66 -27.54 -6.14
C ARG A 3 6.42 -26.04 -5.97
N ARG A 4 5.96 -25.61 -4.78
CA ARG A 4 6.05 -24.20 -4.39
C ARG A 4 7.54 -23.85 -4.44
N LYS A 5 7.95 -22.98 -5.36
CA LYS A 5 9.25 -22.33 -5.24
C LYS A 5 9.19 -21.59 -3.90
N GLY A 6 10.09 -21.92 -2.98
CA GLY A 6 10.23 -21.13 -1.77
C GLY A 6 10.64 -19.71 -2.17
N LEU A 7 10.16 -18.70 -1.45
CA LEU A 7 10.58 -17.30 -1.55
C LEU A 7 12.11 -17.14 -1.60
N ALA A 8 12.85 -18.11 -1.05
CA ALA A 8 14.31 -18.19 -1.06
C ALA A 8 14.99 -18.21 -2.46
N ASP A 9 14.35 -18.79 -3.50
CA ASP A 9 15.02 -19.06 -4.79
C ASP A 9 14.74 -18.01 -5.91
N MET A 10 14.04 -16.91 -5.60
CA MET A 10 13.83 -15.84 -6.58
C MET A 10 15.03 -14.88 -6.58
N ALA A 11 15.78 -14.87 -7.69
CA ALA A 11 16.76 -13.83 -7.99
C ALA A 11 16.02 -12.55 -8.35
N PHE A 12 16.35 -11.46 -7.67
CA PHE A 12 15.72 -10.16 -7.87
C PHE A 12 16.09 -9.57 -9.22
N ALA A 13 15.08 -9.19 -9.99
CA ALA A 13 15.26 -8.29 -11.10
C ALA A 13 15.00 -6.88 -10.60
N THR A 14 15.88 -5.93 -10.93
CA THR A 14 15.60 -4.50 -10.77
C THR A 14 14.19 -4.20 -11.30
N PRO A 15 13.38 -3.37 -10.60
CA PRO A 15 12.04 -3.05 -11.07
C PRO A 15 12.05 -2.60 -12.54
N THR A 16 11.08 -3.12 -13.28
CA THR A 16 10.90 -2.82 -14.70
C THR A 16 10.12 -1.52 -14.88
N ALA A 17 10.09 -0.99 -16.11
CA ALA A 17 9.24 0.15 -16.44
C ALA A 17 7.76 -0.09 -16.08
N THR A 18 7.26 -1.31 -16.32
CA THR A 18 5.89 -1.71 -15.98
C THR A 18 5.65 -1.72 -14.47
N ASP A 19 6.62 -2.15 -13.68
CA ASP A 19 6.50 -2.14 -12.21
C ASP A 19 6.35 -0.70 -11.69
N TYR A 20 7.15 0.24 -12.20
CA TYR A 20 6.99 1.65 -11.84
C TYR A 20 5.66 2.26 -12.33
N GLU A 21 5.15 1.85 -13.49
CA GLU A 21 3.85 2.30 -14.01
C GLU A 21 2.69 1.78 -13.15
N ASN A 22 2.72 0.51 -12.78
CA ASN A 22 1.74 -0.10 -11.88
C ASN A 22 1.80 0.54 -10.50
N PHE A 23 3.00 0.76 -9.97
CA PHE A 23 3.21 1.45 -8.70
C PHE A 23 2.69 2.89 -8.72
N ARG A 24 2.97 3.67 -9.79
CA ARG A 24 2.36 5.00 -9.98
C ARG A 24 0.84 4.92 -9.93
N THR A 25 0.26 3.95 -10.63
CA THR A 25 -1.19 3.77 -10.73
C THR A 25 -1.81 3.43 -9.38
N LEU A 26 -1.15 2.57 -8.59
CA LEU A 26 -1.54 2.23 -7.23
C LEU A 26 -1.58 3.47 -6.33
N LEU A 27 -0.50 4.26 -6.29
CA LEU A 27 -0.47 5.48 -5.48
C LEU A 27 -1.50 6.52 -5.93
N ALA A 28 -1.67 6.68 -7.25
CA ALA A 28 -2.68 7.56 -7.82
C ALA A 28 -4.10 7.15 -7.42
N PHE A 29 -4.38 5.85 -7.35
CA PHE A 29 -5.66 5.32 -6.90
C PHE A 29 -5.95 5.76 -5.45
N PHE A 30 -4.99 5.60 -4.54
CA PHE A 30 -5.20 5.98 -3.13
C PHE A 30 -5.38 7.49 -2.94
N VAL A 31 -4.62 8.32 -3.65
CA VAL A 31 -4.82 9.79 -3.61
C VAL A 31 -6.23 10.15 -4.07
N LYS A 32 -6.68 9.57 -5.20
CA LYS A 32 -8.03 9.81 -5.72
C LYS A 32 -9.12 9.32 -4.78
N GLN A 33 -8.92 8.18 -4.13
CA GLN A 33 -9.89 7.64 -3.19
C GLN A 33 -9.99 8.51 -1.93
N ALA A 34 -8.87 8.97 -1.38
CA ALA A 34 -8.85 9.91 -0.26
C ALA A 34 -9.59 11.21 -0.61
N ASP A 35 -9.30 11.80 -1.78
CA ASP A 35 -9.99 13.00 -2.25
C ASP A 35 -11.49 12.78 -2.51
N PHE A 36 -11.89 11.59 -2.94
CA PHE A 36 -13.29 11.25 -3.16
C PHE A 36 -14.01 11.13 -1.82
N ASN A 37 -13.43 10.40 -0.87
CA ASN A 37 -13.99 10.17 0.46
C ASN A 37 -14.20 11.50 1.21
N GLU A 38 -13.20 12.39 1.18
CA GLU A 38 -13.33 13.72 1.78
C GLU A 38 -14.46 14.54 1.14
N ARG A 39 -14.58 14.50 -0.19
CA ARG A 39 -15.65 15.21 -0.91
C ARG A 39 -17.05 14.68 -0.60
N MET A 40 -17.17 13.38 -0.36
CA MET A 40 -18.43 12.73 -0.11
C MET A 40 -18.82 12.75 1.39
N ASP A 41 -17.90 13.14 2.28
CA ASP A 41 -18.05 13.10 3.74
C ASP A 41 -18.45 11.70 4.26
N HIS A 42 -18.13 10.67 3.48
CA HIS A 42 -18.30 9.25 3.82
C HIS A 42 -17.44 8.39 2.90
N VAL A 43 -17.48 7.09 3.16
CA VAL A 43 -16.71 6.10 2.44
C VAL A 43 -17.61 4.97 2.00
N ASP A 44 -17.56 4.68 0.71
CA ASP A 44 -18.20 3.52 0.13
C ASP A 44 -17.41 2.23 0.43
N GLY A 45 -18.11 1.16 0.80
CA GLY A 45 -17.47 -0.15 1.02
C GLY A 45 -16.87 -0.77 -0.26
N PRO A 46 -15.95 -1.76 -0.13
CA PRO A 46 -15.45 -2.36 1.12
C PRO A 46 -14.46 -1.43 1.83
N ASN A 47 -14.54 -1.37 3.16
CA ASN A 47 -13.85 -0.35 3.98
C ASN A 47 -13.24 -0.92 5.27
N SER A 48 -13.05 -2.24 5.32
CA SER A 48 -12.31 -2.93 6.37
C SER A 48 -11.33 -3.92 5.75
N ASN A 49 -10.21 -4.18 6.41
CA ASN A 49 -9.19 -5.12 5.93
C ASN A 49 -9.78 -6.48 5.53
N ASP A 50 -10.64 -7.05 6.38
CA ASP A 50 -11.28 -8.35 6.12
C ASP A 50 -12.20 -8.31 4.89
N THR A 51 -12.94 -7.22 4.67
CA THR A 51 -13.86 -7.12 3.53
C THR A 51 -13.14 -6.78 2.23
N VAL A 52 -12.05 -6.00 2.32
CA VAL A 52 -11.21 -5.65 1.17
C VAL A 52 -10.44 -6.88 0.70
N GLN A 53 -9.78 -7.59 1.62
CA GLN A 53 -9.06 -8.81 1.26
C GLN A 53 -10.03 -9.90 0.78
N ALA A 54 -11.21 -10.03 1.39
CA ALA A 54 -12.24 -10.94 0.89
C ALA A 54 -12.75 -10.54 -0.51
N ASP A 55 -12.92 -9.26 -0.83
CA ASP A 55 -13.32 -8.79 -2.16
C ASP A 55 -12.20 -8.97 -3.21
N ILE A 56 -10.93 -8.88 -2.81
CA ILE A 56 -9.76 -9.20 -3.64
C ILE A 56 -9.67 -10.72 -3.88
N ASP A 57 -9.82 -11.53 -2.83
CA ASP A 57 -9.76 -13.00 -2.91
C ASP A 57 -10.99 -13.60 -3.63
N ALA A 58 -12.16 -12.96 -3.51
CA ALA A 58 -13.39 -13.39 -4.14
C ALA A 58 -13.36 -13.06 -5.64
N ALA A 59 -13.00 -14.09 -6.43
CA ALA A 59 -13.00 -14.06 -7.89
C ALA A 59 -12.03 -13.04 -8.53
N HIS A 60 -11.06 -12.52 -7.79
CA HIS A 60 -10.01 -11.58 -8.22
C HIS A 60 -10.48 -10.26 -8.84
N ALA A 61 -11.79 -10.05 -9.06
CA ALA A 61 -12.26 -9.00 -9.96
C ALA A 61 -13.27 -8.01 -9.36
N GLU A 62 -14.00 -8.31 -8.27
CA GLU A 62 -15.07 -7.40 -7.83
C GLU A 62 -14.54 -6.11 -7.19
N PHE A 63 -13.43 -6.15 -6.44
CA PHE A 63 -12.73 -4.94 -5.99
C PHE A 63 -12.30 -4.07 -7.19
N PHE A 64 -11.55 -4.66 -8.12
CA PHE A 64 -10.99 -3.96 -9.27
C PHE A 64 -12.07 -3.41 -10.21
N LYS A 65 -13.16 -4.17 -10.41
CA LYS A 65 -14.34 -3.76 -11.17
C LYS A 65 -15.11 -2.63 -10.49
N ARG A 66 -15.26 -2.67 -9.16
CA ARG A 66 -15.93 -1.62 -8.38
C ARG A 66 -15.22 -0.28 -8.54
N TYR A 67 -13.91 -0.28 -8.42
CA TYR A 67 -13.09 0.93 -8.52
C TYR A 67 -12.62 1.25 -9.95
N GLY A 68 -12.92 0.39 -10.93
CA GLY A 68 -12.56 0.58 -12.33
C GLY A 68 -11.05 0.60 -12.58
N ILE A 69 -10.29 -0.19 -11.81
CA ILE A 69 -8.82 -0.29 -11.86
C ILE A 69 -8.38 -1.68 -12.36
N SER A 70 -7.12 -1.81 -12.79
CA SER A 70 -6.55 -3.11 -13.21
C SER A 70 -6.09 -3.92 -12.01
N GLU A 71 -6.17 -5.25 -12.08
CA GLU A 71 -5.54 -6.17 -11.13
C GLU A 71 -4.02 -5.99 -11.07
N ASP A 72 -3.40 -5.59 -12.19
CA ASP A 72 -1.94 -5.47 -12.27
C ASP A 72 -1.33 -4.44 -11.32
N ILE A 73 -2.13 -3.51 -10.79
CA ILE A 73 -1.62 -2.41 -9.95
C ILE A 73 -1.16 -2.90 -8.57
N ILE A 74 -1.64 -4.06 -8.11
CA ILE A 74 -1.24 -4.64 -6.82
C ILE A 74 -0.01 -5.53 -6.95
N HIS A 75 0.51 -5.77 -8.14
CA HIS A 75 1.72 -6.56 -8.29
C HIS A 75 2.92 -5.80 -7.72
N TYR A 76 3.53 -6.40 -6.70
CA TYR A 76 4.84 -6.02 -6.21
C TYR A 76 5.89 -6.67 -7.13
N PRO A 77 7.07 -6.03 -7.33
CA PRO A 77 8.12 -6.65 -8.13
C PRO A 77 8.47 -8.04 -7.59
N ASN A 78 8.97 -8.92 -8.45
CA ASN A 78 9.30 -10.31 -8.10
C ASN A 78 8.10 -11.21 -7.79
N GLY A 79 6.90 -10.85 -8.28
CA GLY A 79 5.73 -11.74 -8.27
C GLY A 79 5.09 -11.92 -6.90
N LEU A 80 5.28 -10.95 -6.02
CA LEU A 80 4.45 -10.77 -4.83
C LEU A 80 3.30 -9.82 -5.15
N GLU A 81 2.37 -9.70 -4.22
CA GLU A 81 1.25 -8.78 -4.31
C GLU A 81 1.28 -7.88 -3.09
N TYR A 82 1.09 -6.58 -3.30
CA TYR A 82 0.74 -5.66 -2.25
C TYR A 82 -0.60 -6.07 -1.65
N HIS A 83 -0.66 -6.07 -0.34
CA HIS A 83 -1.93 -6.09 0.36
C HIS A 83 -2.39 -4.65 0.58
N ILE A 84 -3.67 -4.44 0.30
CA ILE A 84 -4.33 -3.16 0.46
C ILE A 84 -5.16 -3.22 1.73
N LEU A 85 -4.74 -2.45 2.73
CA LEU A 85 -5.42 -2.33 4.01
C LEU A 85 -6.19 -0.99 4.04
N PHE A 86 -7.50 -1.05 4.25
CA PHE A 86 -8.31 0.13 4.53
C PHE A 86 -8.59 0.17 6.04
N GLY A 87 -7.87 1.03 6.76
CA GLY A 87 -8.08 1.25 8.18
C GLY A 87 -9.27 2.18 8.48
N THR A 88 -10.09 1.74 9.43
CA THR A 88 -10.89 2.60 10.32
C THR A 88 -10.40 2.26 11.71
N ASP A 89 -9.79 3.21 12.41
CA ASP A 89 -9.14 3.08 13.74
C ASP A 89 -9.58 1.83 14.55
N THR A 90 -8.82 0.73 14.44
CA THR A 90 -9.17 -0.55 15.09
C THR A 90 -8.59 -0.68 16.48
N PHE A 91 -8.62 0.34 17.33
CA PHE A 91 -8.49 0.14 18.78
C PHE A 91 -9.27 1.22 19.50
N SER A 92 -10.39 0.83 20.13
CA SER A 92 -11.12 1.58 21.17
C SER A 92 -12.22 2.59 20.81
N GLU A 93 -13.20 2.25 19.97
CA GLU A 93 -14.57 2.79 20.17
C GLU A 93 -15.68 1.73 19.94
N PRO A 94 -16.83 1.81 20.66
CA PRO A 94 -17.91 0.86 20.57
C PRO A 94 -18.59 0.91 19.19
N GLU A 95 -19.17 -0.24 18.78
CA GLU A 95 -19.85 -0.53 17.50
C GLU A 95 -21.09 0.34 17.15
N GLU A 96 -21.12 1.63 17.50
CA GLU A 96 -22.22 2.54 17.11
C GLU A 96 -21.78 3.76 16.27
N ASN A 97 -20.47 3.96 16.04
CA ASN A 97 -19.97 5.01 15.13
C ASN A 97 -18.78 4.50 14.31
N VAL A 98 -19.01 3.49 13.48
CA VAL A 98 -18.00 3.04 12.50
C VAL A 98 -17.84 4.16 11.49
N ALA A 99 -16.84 5.03 11.68
CA ALA A 99 -16.37 5.95 10.66
C ALA A 99 -15.80 5.08 9.54
N GLN A 100 -16.59 4.92 8.48
CA GLN A 100 -16.35 4.11 7.29
C GLN A 100 -15.09 4.66 6.59
N GLY A 101 -14.11 3.82 6.18
CA GLY A 101 -12.70 4.22 5.97
C GLY A 101 -12.25 4.66 4.57
N THR A 102 -11.65 5.83 4.35
CA THR A 102 -10.40 6.26 4.98
C THR A 102 -10.47 7.72 5.41
N ALA A 103 -10.11 7.93 6.67
CA ALA A 103 -9.39 9.11 7.13
C ALA A 103 -8.29 8.58 8.05
N THR A 104 -7.03 8.88 7.72
CA THR A 104 -5.76 8.64 8.45
C THR A 104 -4.97 7.31 8.33
N THR A 105 -5.52 6.18 7.87
CA THR A 105 -4.81 4.87 8.00
C THR A 105 -4.97 3.88 6.84
N THR A 106 -4.88 4.32 5.58
CA THR A 106 -4.61 3.35 4.50
C THR A 106 -3.19 2.81 4.70
N GLU A 107 -2.99 1.50 4.69
CA GLU A 107 -1.66 0.91 4.64
C GLU A 107 -1.54 0.02 3.42
N ILE A 108 -0.39 0.07 2.77
CA ILE A 108 -0.04 -0.81 1.66
C ILE A 108 1.15 -1.61 2.17
N ASP A 109 1.00 -2.91 2.39
CA ASP A 109 2.06 -3.76 2.93
C ASP A 109 2.40 -4.91 2.00
N ILE A 110 3.55 -5.53 2.25
CA ILE A 110 3.92 -6.79 1.60
C ILE A 110 3.56 -7.91 2.59
N PRO A 111 2.62 -8.83 2.24
CA PRO A 111 2.13 -9.85 3.16
C PRO A 111 3.24 -10.65 3.84
N GLN A 112 3.06 -10.90 5.14
CA GLN A 112 4.00 -11.66 5.97
C GLN A 112 5.36 -10.97 6.16
N THR A 113 5.46 -9.69 5.84
CA THR A 113 6.62 -8.84 6.10
C THR A 113 6.20 -7.64 6.94
N PRO A 114 7.12 -6.99 7.66
CA PRO A 114 6.83 -5.74 8.37
C PRO A 114 6.99 -4.51 7.44
N ILE A 115 7.05 -4.69 6.13
CA ILE A 115 7.33 -3.61 5.17
C ILE A 115 6.03 -2.97 4.74
N ALA A 116 5.95 -1.66 4.95
CA ALA A 116 4.77 -0.87 4.70
C ALA A 116 5.10 0.34 3.84
N LEU A 117 4.07 0.82 3.16
CA LEU A 117 4.00 2.09 2.48
C LEU A 117 2.83 2.88 3.08
N THR A 118 3.18 3.83 3.95
CA THR A 118 2.23 4.56 4.78
C THR A 118 2.00 5.97 4.23
N PRO A 119 0.76 6.39 3.95
CA PRO A 119 0.45 7.74 3.53
C PRO A 119 0.52 8.74 4.68
N SER A 120 0.89 9.97 4.37
CA SER A 120 0.74 11.14 5.25
C SER A 120 -0.43 11.97 4.78
N PHE A 121 -1.21 12.52 5.70
CA PHE A 121 -2.41 13.32 5.41
C PHE A 121 -2.24 14.78 5.85
N ASP A 122 -2.90 15.71 5.16
CA ASP A 122 -3.06 17.08 5.63
C ASP A 122 -4.31 17.25 6.53
N ASP A 123 -4.55 18.49 6.97
CA ASP A 123 -5.73 18.85 7.79
C ASP A 123 -7.07 18.57 7.09
N ASN A 124 -7.07 18.45 5.76
CA ASN A 124 -8.24 18.12 4.94
C ASN A 124 -8.30 16.62 4.62
N LYS A 125 -7.52 15.78 5.32
CA LYS A 125 -7.44 14.32 5.09
C LYS A 125 -7.07 13.96 3.65
N GLN A 126 -6.38 14.85 2.93
CA GLN A 126 -5.81 14.57 1.62
C GLN A 126 -4.42 13.98 1.79
N ILE A 127 -4.10 12.96 0.99
CA ILE A 127 -2.75 12.36 1.02
C ILE A 127 -1.75 13.37 0.45
N THR A 128 -0.69 13.66 1.20
CA THR A 128 0.38 14.60 0.82
C THR A 128 1.72 13.92 0.56
N ALA A 129 1.95 12.74 1.11
CA ALA A 129 3.18 11.98 0.92
C ALA A 129 2.94 10.48 1.15
N PHE A 130 3.90 9.66 0.70
CA PHE A 130 4.00 8.25 1.03
C PHE A 130 5.37 7.96 1.62
N THR A 131 5.40 7.17 2.70
CA THR A 131 6.62 6.75 3.40
C THR A 131 6.77 5.24 3.28
N SER A 132 7.85 4.81 2.63
CA SER A 132 8.30 3.42 2.62
C SER A 132 9.11 3.16 3.89
N GLN A 133 8.76 2.12 4.66
CA GLN A 133 9.43 1.81 5.92
C GLN A 133 9.22 0.37 6.37
N ILE A 134 9.98 -0.06 7.37
CA ILE A 134 9.65 -1.23 8.19
C ILE A 134 8.91 -0.75 9.45
N VAL A 135 7.76 -1.35 9.74
CA VAL A 135 6.96 -1.12 10.95
C VAL A 135 7.21 -2.27 11.92
N GLU A 136 7.90 -1.99 13.03
CA GLU A 136 8.21 -2.97 14.07
C GLU A 136 7.46 -2.64 15.36
N GLU A 137 6.73 -3.60 15.93
CA GLU A 137 6.10 -3.48 17.24
C GLU A 137 7.09 -3.87 18.36
N ASP A 138 7.36 -2.97 19.30
CA ASP A 138 8.03 -3.32 20.56
C ASP A 138 7.08 -4.20 21.38
N GLN A 139 7.32 -5.51 21.36
CA GLN A 139 6.52 -6.53 22.05
C GLN A 139 6.40 -6.33 23.58
N ARG A 140 7.22 -5.47 24.18
CA ARG A 140 7.16 -5.17 25.63
C ARG A 140 6.26 -3.97 25.93
N THR A 141 6.19 -2.98 25.04
CA THR A 141 5.41 -1.75 25.27
C THR A 141 4.16 -1.67 24.41
N GLY A 142 4.10 -2.43 23.32
CA GLY A 142 3.09 -2.31 22.27
C GLY A 142 3.30 -1.08 21.37
N ASP A 143 4.44 -0.40 21.48
CA ASP A 143 4.72 0.78 20.67
C ASP A 143 5.26 0.38 19.30
N PHE A 144 4.72 0.99 18.25
CA PHE A 144 5.23 0.80 16.89
C PHE A 144 6.37 1.76 16.60
N LYS A 145 7.38 1.28 15.88
CA LYS A 145 8.53 2.05 15.44
C LYS A 145 8.77 1.91 13.95
N ASP A 146 8.98 3.05 13.31
CA ASP A 146 9.39 3.15 11.92
C ASP A 146 10.91 2.97 11.77
N ILE A 147 11.32 2.09 10.85
CA ILE A 147 12.73 1.75 10.58
C ILE A 147 13.05 2.01 9.12
N ASP A 148 14.21 2.64 8.89
CA ASP A 148 14.72 3.06 7.58
C ASP A 148 13.65 3.78 6.74
N PRO A 149 13.03 4.88 7.22
CA PRO A 149 11.96 5.53 6.49
C PRO A 149 12.48 6.32 5.28
N PHE A 150 11.81 6.17 4.14
CA PHE A 150 12.00 7.02 2.97
C PHE A 150 10.65 7.61 2.53
N THR A 151 10.56 8.94 2.50
CA THR A 151 9.31 9.66 2.19
C THR A 151 9.42 10.40 0.86
N ALA A 152 8.39 10.29 0.03
CA ALA A 152 8.23 11.09 -1.19
C ALA A 152 6.88 11.83 -1.17
N THR A 153 6.87 13.11 -1.54
CA THR A 153 5.63 13.90 -1.57
C THR A 153 4.82 13.58 -2.82
N VAL A 154 3.49 13.70 -2.74
CA VAL A 154 2.59 13.52 -3.90
C VAL A 154 2.97 14.45 -5.06
N ALA A 155 3.45 15.66 -4.76
CA ALA A 155 3.91 16.61 -5.77
C ALA A 155 5.14 16.11 -6.55
N ASP A 156 6.06 15.40 -5.89
CA ASP A 156 7.29 14.88 -6.51
C ASP A 156 7.07 13.57 -7.29
N LEU A 157 6.00 12.84 -6.98
CA LEU A 157 5.70 11.53 -7.55
C LEU A 157 5.10 11.58 -8.98
N ASP A 158 4.58 12.74 -9.41
CA ASP A 158 3.92 12.92 -10.71
C ASP A 158 2.93 11.78 -11.02
N LEU A 159 1.95 11.61 -10.13
CA LEU A 159 1.01 10.47 -10.15
C LEU A 159 0.05 10.48 -11.35
N GLU A 160 -0.15 11.63 -11.99
CA GLU A 160 -0.97 11.77 -13.21
C GLU A 160 -0.13 11.79 -14.50
N GLY A 161 1.20 11.69 -14.38
CA GLY A 161 2.14 11.69 -15.47
C GLY A 161 1.97 10.49 -16.41
N LYS A 162 2.09 10.73 -17.72
CA LYS A 162 2.08 9.70 -18.78
C LYS A 162 3.47 9.40 -19.35
N GLY A 163 4.50 10.07 -18.83
CA GLY A 163 5.89 9.91 -19.25
C GLY A 163 6.67 8.97 -18.33
N GLU A 164 8.00 9.02 -18.44
CA GLU A 164 8.89 8.25 -17.58
C GLU A 164 8.59 8.46 -16.08
N PRO A 165 8.72 7.42 -15.24
CA PRO A 165 8.72 7.54 -13.79
C PRO A 165 9.65 8.65 -13.29
N THR A 166 9.18 9.47 -12.34
CA THR A 166 10.05 10.47 -11.69
C THR A 166 11.10 9.76 -10.84
N GLU A 167 12.21 10.44 -10.57
CA GLU A 167 13.24 9.90 -9.68
C GLU A 167 12.70 9.66 -8.25
N ALA A 168 11.74 10.46 -7.80
CA ALA A 168 11.08 10.25 -6.51
C ALA A 168 10.25 8.95 -6.49
N LEU A 169 9.47 8.69 -7.55
CA LEU A 169 8.68 7.47 -7.69
C LEU A 169 9.59 6.23 -7.77
N LYS A 170 10.67 6.31 -8.55
CA LYS A 170 11.65 5.22 -8.64
C LYS A 170 12.29 4.96 -7.29
N SER A 171 12.79 6.01 -6.64
CA SER A 171 13.44 5.90 -5.33
C SER A 171 12.52 5.30 -4.28
N LEU A 172 11.22 5.61 -4.31
CA LEU A 172 10.24 5.06 -3.38
C LEU A 172 10.04 3.55 -3.57
N LEU A 173 9.89 3.08 -4.82
CA LEU A 173 9.77 1.64 -5.11
C LEU A 173 11.08 0.89 -4.88
N ASP A 174 12.20 1.46 -5.33
CA ASP A 174 13.54 0.88 -5.13
C ASP A 174 13.86 0.75 -3.63
N HIS A 175 13.37 1.68 -2.82
CA HIS A 175 13.50 1.62 -1.38
C HIS A 175 12.66 0.50 -0.77
N GLN A 176 11.41 0.28 -1.21
CA GLN A 176 10.61 -0.89 -0.80
C GLN A 176 11.34 -2.21 -1.12
N GLU A 177 11.89 -2.33 -2.33
CA GLU A 177 12.67 -3.51 -2.75
C GLU A 177 13.88 -3.73 -1.85
N LYS A 178 14.64 -2.67 -1.55
CA LYS A 178 15.78 -2.72 -0.63
C LYS A 178 15.38 -3.19 0.77
N LEU A 179 14.25 -2.71 1.30
CA LEU A 179 13.72 -3.17 2.59
C LEU A 179 13.37 -4.65 2.54
N PHE A 180 12.74 -5.11 1.46
CA PHE A 180 12.38 -6.50 1.28
C PHE A 180 13.59 -7.43 1.15
N GLU A 181 14.60 -7.04 0.37
CA GLU A 181 15.87 -7.77 0.29
C GLU A 181 16.56 -7.85 1.66
N THR A 182 16.57 -6.74 2.41
CA THR A 182 17.17 -6.69 3.75
C THR A 182 16.42 -7.57 4.72
N TRP A 183 15.09 -7.52 4.74
CA TRP A 183 14.26 -8.36 5.61
C TRP A 183 14.45 -9.85 5.28
N LYS A 184 14.40 -10.22 3.99
CA LYS A 184 14.61 -11.59 3.50
C LYS A 184 16.00 -12.13 3.83
N ALA A 185 17.04 -11.31 3.80
CA ALA A 185 18.40 -11.77 4.16
C ALA A 185 18.53 -12.16 5.65
N ASN A 186 17.62 -11.69 6.49
CA ASN A 186 17.64 -11.89 7.94
C ASN A 186 16.61 -12.93 8.43
N HIS A 187 15.81 -13.53 7.54
CA HIS A 187 14.72 -14.49 7.87
C HIS A 187 14.72 -15.69 6.91
#